data_AF-A0A523WLB6-F1
#
_entry.id   AF-A0A523WLB6-F1
#
_cell.length_a   1.000
_cell.length_b   1.000
_cell.length_c   1.000
_cell.angle_alpha   90.00
_cell.angle_beta   90.00
_cell.angle_gamma   90.00
#
_symmetry.space_group_name_H-M   'P 1'
#
loop_
_entity.id
_entity.type
_entity.pdbx_description
1 polymer ?
#
loop_
_entity_poly.entity_id
_entity_poly.type
_entity_poly.pdbx_seq_one_letter_code
_entity_poly.pdbx_strand_id
1 'polypeptide(L)'
;MFSKNKKQKKPVAVKKNSLQILWDYVQSLGIALLLALVIKTSVVEAYRIPSGSMEDTLLIGDFLLANKFLYGMRLPIPFVDVRLPAIQEPKAGSVIIFKYPQNPKLNYIKRCIAVEGQVVEIKDKRVFVDGVEFEDPPHSKHTDKRVFPSSYNLRDNMPPTRVPEGYLFVMGDNRDNSADSRFWGFLDRRLVRGKAMMIHWSWRQDPRAPKLSASDPLSIPKVIAYNLWNFPRRVRWSKLGDIIH
;
A
#
# COMPACT_ATOMS: atom_id res chain seq x y z
N MET A 1 49.63 34.61 -49.36
CA MET A 1 48.77 33.66 -48.60
C MET A 1 48.26 34.38 -47.35
N PHE A 2 46.96 34.74 -47.32
CA PHE A 2 46.35 35.49 -46.23
C PHE A 2 46.08 34.60 -45.01
N SER A 3 46.81 34.82 -43.91
CA SER A 3 46.49 34.23 -42.61
C SER A 3 45.35 35.02 -41.95
N LYS A 4 44.12 34.51 -42.04
CA LYS A 4 42.97 35.03 -41.28
C LYS A 4 43.06 34.54 -39.84
N ASN A 5 43.56 35.39 -38.97
CA ASN A 5 43.58 35.19 -37.52
C ASN A 5 42.15 35.34 -36.96
N LYS A 6 41.39 34.23 -36.88
CA LYS A 6 40.08 34.21 -36.20
C LYS A 6 40.30 34.39 -34.70
N LYS A 7 40.19 35.62 -34.20
CA LYS A 7 40.04 35.91 -32.76
C LYS A 7 38.82 35.13 -32.23
N GLN A 8 39.06 34.05 -31.50
CA GLN A 8 38.05 33.43 -30.66
C GLN A 8 37.58 34.45 -29.62
N LYS A 9 36.34 34.93 -29.75
CA LYS A 9 35.69 35.71 -28.68
C LYS A 9 35.43 34.75 -27.52
N LYS A 10 36.23 34.85 -26.44
CA LYS A 10 35.92 34.18 -25.17
C LYS A 10 34.55 34.67 -24.67
N PRO A 11 33.66 33.80 -24.18
CA PRO A 11 32.37 34.22 -23.67
C PRO A 11 32.59 35.17 -22.50
N VAL A 12 32.03 36.39 -22.62
CA VAL A 12 32.07 37.39 -21.55
C VAL A 12 31.22 36.85 -20.41
N ALA A 13 31.86 36.48 -19.30
CA ALA A 13 31.16 36.05 -18.10
C ALA A 13 30.36 37.23 -17.53
N VAL A 14 29.05 37.23 -17.77
CA VAL A 14 28.12 38.23 -17.23
C VAL A 14 28.12 38.08 -15.71
N LYS A 15 28.57 39.12 -15.01
CA LYS A 15 28.61 39.17 -13.54
C LYS A 15 27.16 39.19 -13.04
N LYS A 16 26.64 38.04 -12.60
CA LYS A 16 25.27 37.95 -12.06
C LYS A 16 25.17 38.79 -10.77
N ASN A 17 24.14 39.62 -10.66
CA ASN A 17 23.83 40.36 -9.43
C ASN A 17 23.45 39.37 -8.31
N SER A 18 23.76 39.70 -7.06
CA SER A 18 23.47 38.86 -5.88
C SER A 18 21.99 38.48 -5.76
N LEU A 19 21.09 39.40 -6.13
CA LEU A 19 19.64 39.14 -6.23
C LEU A 19 19.28 38.07 -7.25
N GLN A 20 20.00 38.01 -8.37
CA GLN A 20 19.75 37.05 -9.45
C GLN A 20 20.29 35.66 -9.08
N ILE A 21 21.43 35.62 -8.38
CA ILE A 21 21.95 34.39 -7.78
C ILE A 21 20.97 33.85 -6.73
N LEU A 22 20.45 34.72 -5.85
CA LEU A 22 19.43 34.34 -4.86
C LEU A 22 18.16 33.81 -5.53
N TRP A 23 17.70 34.46 -6.60
CA TRP A 23 16.52 34.02 -7.36
C TRP A 23 16.72 32.64 -8.00
N ASP A 24 17.89 32.38 -8.59
CA ASP A 24 18.22 31.07 -9.17
C ASP A 24 18.19 29.95 -8.10
N TYR A 25 18.70 30.23 -6.89
CA TYR A 25 18.63 29.30 -5.75
C TYR A 25 17.21 29.07 -5.26
N VAL A 26 16.41 30.13 -5.10
CA VAL A 26 15.01 30.03 -4.68
C VAL A 26 14.18 29.25 -5.70
N GLN A 27 14.37 29.51 -7.00
CA GLN A 27 13.68 28.78 -8.06
C GLN A 27 14.07 27.30 -8.06
N SER A 28 15.36 26.98 -7.91
CA SER A 28 15.83 25.60 -7.85
C SER A 28 15.27 24.86 -6.63
N LEU A 29 15.26 25.52 -5.47
CA LEU A 29 14.65 24.97 -4.26
C LEU A 29 13.13 24.78 -4.41
N GLY A 30 12.44 25.75 -5.04
CA GLY A 30 11.02 25.67 -5.34
C GLY A 30 10.68 24.50 -6.26
N ILE A 31 11.46 24.29 -7.33
CA ILE A 31 11.31 23.15 -8.23
C ILE A 31 11.58 21.83 -7.50
N ALA A 32 12.63 21.76 -6.67
CA ALA A 32 12.93 20.57 -5.88
C ALA A 32 11.79 20.23 -4.90
N LEU A 33 11.23 21.23 -4.22
CA LEU A 33 10.08 21.09 -3.32
C LEU A 33 8.82 20.65 -4.07
N LEU A 34 8.56 21.25 -5.24
CA LEU A 34 7.43 20.87 -6.10
C LEU A 34 7.57 19.42 -6.58
N LEU A 35 8.74 19.02 -7.08
CA LEU A 35 9.03 17.64 -7.48
C LEU A 35 8.87 16.69 -6.31
N ALA A 36 9.42 17.02 -5.13
CA ALA A 36 9.27 16.21 -3.93
C ALA A 36 7.79 16.06 -3.52
N LEU A 37 6.99 17.12 -3.62
CA LEU A 37 5.56 17.07 -3.35
C LEU A 37 4.82 16.19 -4.37
N VAL A 38 5.11 16.33 -5.66
CA VAL A 38 4.52 15.51 -6.73
C VAL A 38 4.87 14.04 -6.53
N ILE A 39 6.13 13.71 -6.27
CA ILE A 39 6.57 12.33 -6.01
C ILE A 39 5.87 11.79 -4.75
N LYS A 40 5.89 12.55 -3.64
CA LYS A 40 5.28 12.15 -2.37
C LYS A 40 3.78 11.93 -2.47
N THR A 41 3.07 12.76 -3.23
CA THR A 41 1.61 12.66 -3.36
C THR A 41 1.20 11.55 -4.33
N SER A 42 2.02 11.28 -5.35
CA SER A 42 1.60 10.52 -6.53
C SER A 42 2.22 9.13 -6.65
N VAL A 43 3.41 8.88 -6.09
CA VAL A 43 4.13 7.61 -6.28
C VAL A 43 3.95 6.67 -5.08
N VAL A 44 4.17 7.17 -3.86
CA VAL A 44 4.22 6.35 -2.65
C VAL A 44 3.25 6.85 -1.59
N GLU A 45 2.40 5.96 -1.06
CA GLU A 45 1.65 6.22 0.19
C GLU A 45 2.20 5.37 1.34
N ALA A 46 2.17 5.93 2.54
CA ALA A 46 2.34 5.16 3.76
C ALA A 46 0.97 4.75 4.32
N TYR A 47 0.79 3.47 4.60
CA TYR A 47 -0.40 2.90 5.23
C TYR A 47 -0.02 2.19 6.54
N ARG A 48 -0.87 2.34 7.57
CA ARG A 48 -0.77 1.56 8.80
C ARG A 48 -1.73 0.38 8.75
N ILE A 49 -1.28 -0.80 9.20
CA ILE A 49 -2.09 -2.02 9.28
C ILE A 49 -2.83 -2.09 10.63
N PRO A 50 -4.17 -2.00 10.65
CA PRO A 50 -4.95 -2.03 11.88
C PRO A 50 -5.52 -3.41 12.22
N SER A 51 -5.54 -4.36 11.28
CA SER A 51 -6.25 -5.66 11.40
C SER A 51 -5.35 -6.85 11.05
N GLY A 52 -5.66 -8.03 11.59
CA GLY A 52 -4.93 -9.28 11.35
C GLY A 52 -5.46 -10.14 10.18
N SER A 53 -6.21 -9.57 9.24
CA SER A 53 -6.74 -10.33 8.09
C SER A 53 -5.66 -10.78 7.09
N MET A 54 -4.49 -10.16 7.14
CA MET A 54 -3.28 -10.53 6.39
C MET A 54 -2.17 -10.99 7.36
N GLU A 55 -2.52 -11.45 8.56
CA GLU A 55 -1.54 -11.83 9.60
C GLU A 55 -0.55 -12.88 9.09
N ASP A 56 0.67 -12.87 9.64
CA ASP A 56 1.89 -13.56 9.19
C ASP A 56 2.55 -12.94 7.94
N THR A 57 1.76 -12.45 6.97
CA THR A 57 2.29 -11.57 5.91
C THR A 57 2.50 -10.15 6.43
N LEU A 58 1.42 -9.56 6.95
CA LEU A 58 1.32 -8.20 7.47
C LEU A 58 0.72 -8.23 8.87
N LEU A 59 1.51 -7.81 9.85
CA LEU A 59 1.12 -7.84 11.25
C LEU A 59 0.49 -6.51 11.65
N ILE A 60 -0.40 -6.57 12.65
CA ILE A 60 -0.96 -5.36 13.25
C ILE A 60 0.18 -4.47 13.76
N GLY A 61 0.15 -3.19 13.41
CA GLY A 61 1.23 -2.23 13.72
C GLY A 61 2.36 -2.15 12.68
N ASP A 62 2.25 -2.87 11.56
CA ASP A 62 3.09 -2.62 10.39
C ASP A 62 2.69 -1.32 9.70
N PHE A 63 3.70 -0.64 9.16
CA PHE A 63 3.57 0.51 8.28
C PHE A 63 4.23 0.15 6.96
N LEU A 64 3.43 0.19 5.90
CA LEU A 64 3.87 -0.20 4.57
C LEU A 64 3.85 0.98 3.61
N LEU A 65 4.73 0.91 2.64
CA LEU A 65 4.73 1.78 1.46
C LEU A 65 3.98 1.07 0.34
N ALA A 66 3.08 1.81 -0.31
CA ALA A 66 2.29 1.33 -1.44
C ALA A 66 2.59 2.13 -2.71
N ASN A 67 2.74 1.43 -3.83
CA ASN A 67 2.86 2.02 -5.16
C ASN A 67 1.47 2.40 -5.69
N LYS A 68 1.18 3.69 -5.81
CA LYS A 68 -0.09 4.17 -6.40
C LYS A 68 -0.04 4.27 -7.92
N PHE A 69 1.16 4.40 -8.48
CA PHE A 69 1.36 4.71 -9.88
C PHE A 69 0.83 3.61 -10.81
N LEU A 70 0.93 2.34 -10.39
CA LEU A 70 0.53 1.19 -11.19
C LEU A 70 -0.97 1.19 -11.54
N TYR A 71 -1.84 1.57 -10.60
CA TYR A 71 -3.30 1.36 -10.70
C TYR A 71 -4.12 2.64 -10.99
N GLY A 72 -3.48 3.62 -11.61
CA GLY A 72 -4.10 4.88 -12.03
C GLY A 72 -3.90 5.98 -11.00
N MET A 73 -2.93 6.84 -11.31
CA MET A 73 -2.51 7.95 -10.47
C MET A 73 -3.60 9.02 -10.40
N ARG A 74 -4.04 9.37 -9.18
CA ARG A 74 -4.92 10.53 -8.96
C ARG A 74 -4.03 11.76 -8.87
N LEU A 75 -4.24 12.72 -9.77
CA LEU A 75 -3.44 13.95 -9.75
C LEU A 75 -3.74 14.73 -8.47
N PRO A 76 -2.72 15.26 -7.78
CA PRO A 76 -2.86 16.01 -6.54
C PRO A 76 -3.30 17.46 -6.80
N ILE A 77 -4.33 17.65 -7.63
CA ILE A 77 -4.86 18.98 -7.97
C ILE A 77 -6.04 19.26 -7.04
N PRO A 78 -5.99 20.33 -6.21
CA PRO A 78 -7.13 20.73 -5.39
C PRO A 78 -8.40 20.90 -6.24
N PHE A 79 -9.53 20.38 -5.77
CA PHE A 79 -10.86 20.50 -6.39
C PHE A 79 -11.07 19.77 -7.72
N VAL A 80 -10.10 18.99 -8.20
CA VAL A 80 -10.21 18.24 -9.47
C VAL A 80 -9.88 16.75 -9.25
N ASP A 81 -10.82 15.86 -9.56
CA ASP A 81 -10.61 14.41 -9.51
C ASP A 81 -10.20 13.86 -10.89
N VAL A 82 -8.97 14.17 -11.30
CA VAL A 82 -8.41 13.56 -12.52
C VAL A 82 -7.63 12.31 -12.14
N ARG A 83 -8.08 11.17 -12.67
CA ARG A 83 -7.39 9.90 -12.59
C ARG A 83 -6.73 9.60 -13.93
N LEU A 84 -5.41 9.42 -13.91
CA LEU A 84 -4.67 8.93 -15.05
C LEU A 84 -4.96 7.45 -15.28
N PRO A 85 -4.87 6.97 -16.53
CA PRO A 85 -5.05 5.56 -16.84
C PRO A 85 -4.08 4.70 -16.03
N ALA A 86 -4.54 3.51 -15.63
CA ALA A 86 -3.69 2.53 -14.98
C ALA A 86 -2.61 2.05 -15.96
N ILE A 87 -1.38 1.95 -15.47
CA ILE A 87 -0.23 1.53 -16.28
C ILE A 87 -0.11 0.01 -16.28
N GLN A 88 -0.58 -0.63 -15.21
CA GLN A 88 -0.55 -2.08 -15.06
C GLN A 88 -1.79 -2.54 -14.31
N GLU A 89 -2.40 -3.63 -14.76
CA GLU A 89 -3.50 -4.25 -14.03
C GLU A 89 -3.01 -5.07 -12.83
N PRO A 90 -3.79 -5.17 -11.73
CA PRO A 90 -3.49 -6.05 -10.62
C PRO A 90 -3.33 -7.48 -11.10
N LYS A 91 -2.18 -8.10 -10.80
CA LYS A 91 -1.93 -9.50 -11.12
C LYS A 91 -2.41 -10.40 -10.00
N ALA A 92 -2.89 -11.59 -10.33
CA ALA A 92 -3.10 -12.65 -9.34
C ALA A 92 -1.83 -12.84 -8.48
N GLY A 93 -2.03 -13.08 -7.19
CA GLY A 93 -0.98 -13.09 -6.16
C GLY A 93 -0.61 -11.73 -5.58
N SER A 94 -0.94 -10.59 -6.21
CA SER A 94 -0.50 -9.28 -5.72
C SER A 94 -1.23 -8.86 -4.44
N VAL A 95 -0.51 -8.34 -3.44
CA VAL A 95 -1.14 -7.66 -2.30
C VAL A 95 -1.52 -6.22 -2.69
N ILE A 96 -2.81 -5.89 -2.61
CA ILE A 96 -3.36 -4.61 -3.05
C ILE A 96 -4.09 -3.89 -1.92
N ILE A 97 -3.99 -2.56 -1.93
CA ILE A 97 -4.73 -1.65 -1.07
C ILE A 97 -5.88 -1.07 -1.88
N PHE A 98 -7.08 -1.07 -1.32
CA PHE A 98 -8.28 -0.56 -1.99
C PHE A 98 -9.26 0.06 -0.99
N LYS A 99 -10.20 0.84 -1.53
CA LYS A 99 -11.32 1.39 -0.77
C LYS A 99 -12.38 0.31 -0.57
N TYR A 100 -12.78 0.08 0.67
CA TYR A 100 -13.76 -0.96 0.97
C TYR A 100 -15.10 -0.66 0.27
N PRO A 101 -15.65 -1.58 -0.56
CA PRO A 101 -16.83 -1.28 -1.39
C PRO A 101 -18.07 -0.85 -0.59
N GLN A 102 -18.32 -1.45 0.58
CA GLN A 102 -19.48 -1.11 1.39
C GLN A 102 -19.28 0.16 2.24
N ASN A 103 -18.03 0.55 2.52
CA ASN A 103 -17.72 1.79 3.23
C ASN A 103 -16.41 2.42 2.70
N PRO A 104 -16.48 3.34 1.71
CA PRO A 104 -15.31 3.97 1.10
C PRO A 104 -14.47 4.83 2.04
N LYS A 105 -14.92 5.10 3.27
CA LYS A 105 -14.07 5.77 4.27
C LYS A 105 -12.92 4.87 4.74
N LEU A 106 -13.08 3.55 4.60
CA LEU A 106 -12.11 2.55 5.04
C LEU A 106 -11.24 2.08 3.87
N ASN A 107 -9.95 1.86 4.17
CA ASN A 107 -9.02 1.21 3.25
C ASN A 107 -8.77 -0.22 3.73
N TYR A 108 -8.87 -1.18 2.82
CA TYR A 108 -8.60 -2.59 3.07
C TYR A 108 -7.36 -3.01 2.30
N ILE A 109 -6.68 -4.02 2.84
CA ILE A 109 -5.56 -4.68 2.19
C ILE A 109 -5.87 -6.18 2.11
N LYS A 110 -5.73 -6.74 0.91
CA LYS A 110 -5.98 -8.15 0.60
C LYS A 110 -5.07 -8.60 -0.54
N ARG A 111 -4.96 -9.90 -0.74
CA ARG A 111 -4.31 -10.50 -1.90
C ARG A 111 -5.32 -10.65 -3.04
N CYS A 112 -4.93 -10.23 -4.24
CA CYS A 112 -5.68 -10.52 -5.46
C CYS A 112 -5.49 -12.01 -5.80
N ILE A 113 -6.60 -12.73 -5.90
CA ILE A 113 -6.61 -14.17 -6.19
C ILE A 113 -6.92 -14.40 -7.66
N ALA A 114 -7.96 -13.73 -8.17
CA ALA A 114 -8.38 -13.83 -9.56
C ALA A 114 -8.71 -12.45 -10.12
N VAL A 115 -8.47 -12.29 -11.41
CA VAL A 115 -8.79 -11.08 -12.19
C VAL A 115 -10.01 -11.32 -13.08
N GLU A 116 -10.45 -10.27 -13.78
CA GLU A 116 -11.59 -10.35 -14.69
C GLU A 116 -11.53 -11.52 -15.67
N GLY A 117 -12.69 -12.10 -15.95
CA GLY A 117 -12.83 -13.23 -16.86
C GLY A 117 -12.48 -14.58 -16.23
N GLN A 118 -11.62 -14.64 -15.20
CA GLN A 118 -11.26 -15.89 -14.54
C GLN A 118 -12.41 -16.45 -13.69
N VAL A 119 -12.41 -17.75 -13.48
CA VAL A 119 -13.39 -18.46 -12.63
C VAL A 119 -12.71 -18.85 -11.33
N VAL A 120 -13.24 -18.38 -10.20
CA VAL A 120 -12.77 -18.77 -8.87
C VAL A 120 -13.73 -19.77 -8.24
N GLU A 121 -13.18 -20.80 -7.63
CA GLU A 121 -13.90 -21.83 -6.89
C GLU A 121 -13.17 -22.11 -5.58
N ILE A 122 -13.89 -22.45 -4.51
CA ILE A 122 -13.29 -22.88 -3.26
C ILE A 122 -13.88 -24.23 -2.90
N LYS A 123 -13.02 -25.23 -2.65
CA LYS A 123 -13.41 -26.58 -2.21
C LYS A 123 -12.59 -26.96 -1.00
N ASP A 124 -13.26 -27.24 0.12
CA ASP A 124 -12.62 -27.62 1.38
C ASP A 124 -11.45 -26.70 1.76
N LYS A 125 -11.69 -25.38 1.71
CA LYS A 125 -10.73 -24.29 1.97
C LYS A 125 -9.62 -24.08 0.92
N ARG A 126 -9.48 -24.97 -0.06
CA ARG A 126 -8.54 -24.80 -1.18
C ARG A 126 -9.16 -23.94 -2.26
N VAL A 127 -8.37 -23.04 -2.83
CA VAL A 127 -8.79 -22.08 -3.84
C VAL A 127 -8.36 -22.60 -5.20
N PHE A 128 -9.27 -22.56 -6.17
CA PHE A 128 -9.01 -22.92 -7.55
C PHE A 128 -9.34 -21.71 -8.43
N VAL A 129 -8.45 -21.41 -9.38
CA VAL A 129 -8.62 -20.36 -10.38
C VAL A 129 -8.50 -21.01 -11.75
N ASP A 130 -9.56 -20.88 -12.56
CA ASP A 130 -9.69 -21.54 -13.87
C ASP A 130 -9.47 -23.06 -13.81
N GLY A 131 -9.88 -23.68 -12.69
CA GLY A 131 -9.73 -25.12 -12.44
C GLY A 131 -8.35 -25.57 -11.95
N VAL A 132 -7.36 -24.66 -11.91
CA VAL A 132 -6.03 -24.92 -11.35
C VAL A 132 -6.00 -24.49 -9.89
N GLU A 133 -5.43 -25.31 -9.01
CA GLU A 133 -5.26 -24.95 -7.61
C GLU A 133 -4.35 -23.72 -7.49
N PHE A 134 -4.87 -22.68 -6.85
CA PHE A 134 -4.10 -21.50 -6.49
C PHE A 134 -3.35 -21.82 -5.20
N GLU A 135 -2.06 -22.11 -5.31
CA GLU A 135 -1.23 -22.41 -4.14
C GLU A 135 -1.27 -21.27 -3.12
N ASP A 136 -1.41 -21.65 -1.86
CA ASP A 136 -1.41 -20.72 -0.76
C ASP A 136 -0.02 -20.05 -0.65
N PRO A 137 0.04 -18.70 -0.63
CA PRO A 137 1.30 -17.98 -0.42
C PRO A 137 1.99 -18.43 0.87
N PRO A 138 3.33 -18.31 1.01
CA PRO A 138 4.09 -18.86 2.14
C PRO A 138 3.63 -18.48 3.55
N HIS A 139 2.88 -17.38 3.69
CA HIS A 139 2.38 -16.85 4.95
C HIS A 139 0.84 -16.90 5.05
N SER A 140 0.17 -17.56 4.12
CA SER A 140 -1.25 -17.88 4.21
C SER A 140 -1.48 -18.92 5.31
N LYS A 141 -2.59 -18.79 6.04
CA LYS A 141 -2.96 -19.73 7.09
C LYS A 141 -4.45 -20.01 7.17
N HIS A 142 -4.75 -21.22 7.61
CA HIS A 142 -6.08 -21.67 8.01
C HIS A 142 -6.02 -22.05 9.50
N THR A 143 -6.61 -21.23 10.35
CA THR A 143 -6.61 -21.42 11.81
C THR A 143 -7.75 -22.33 12.29
N ASP A 144 -8.85 -22.39 11.54
CA ASP A 144 -10.02 -23.20 11.87
C ASP A 144 -9.97 -24.53 11.13
N LYS A 145 -9.84 -25.63 11.87
CA LYS A 145 -9.77 -26.98 11.31
C LYS A 145 -11.10 -27.46 10.71
N ARG A 146 -12.21 -26.81 11.04
CA ARG A 146 -13.54 -27.20 10.55
C ARG A 146 -13.75 -26.70 9.14
N VAL A 147 -14.42 -27.52 8.33
CA VAL A 147 -14.91 -27.16 7.00
C VAL A 147 -16.42 -26.96 7.09
N PHE A 148 -16.90 -25.78 6.72
CA PHE A 148 -18.32 -25.49 6.65
C PHE A 148 -18.89 -25.81 5.26
N PRO A 149 -20.11 -26.35 5.18
CA PRO A 149 -20.79 -26.52 3.90
C PRO A 149 -21.16 -25.16 3.32
N SER A 150 -21.25 -25.08 1.99
CA SER A 150 -21.60 -23.85 1.25
C SER A 150 -22.96 -23.28 1.65
N SER A 151 -23.88 -24.12 2.15
CA SER A 151 -25.19 -23.71 2.68
C SER A 151 -25.10 -22.87 3.95
N TYR A 152 -24.01 -22.98 4.71
CA TYR A 152 -23.78 -22.18 5.90
C TYR A 152 -23.05 -20.88 5.57
N ASN A 153 -21.95 -20.97 4.83
CA ASN A 153 -21.26 -19.81 4.25
C ASN A 153 -20.34 -20.23 3.09
N LEU A 154 -19.94 -19.26 2.29
CA LEU A 154 -19.02 -19.45 1.15
C LEU A 154 -17.54 -19.44 1.55
N ARG A 155 -17.20 -19.46 2.86
CA ARG A 155 -15.81 -19.31 3.35
C ARG A 155 -14.93 -20.46 2.89
N ASP A 156 -15.44 -21.68 3.05
CA ASP A 156 -14.71 -22.93 2.86
C ASP A 156 -15.13 -23.68 1.58
N ASN A 157 -16.35 -23.41 1.10
CA ASN A 157 -16.92 -24.02 -0.08
C ASN A 157 -17.70 -22.97 -0.87
N MET A 158 -17.16 -22.55 -2.01
CA MET A 158 -17.75 -21.55 -2.89
C MET A 158 -17.89 -22.15 -4.30
N PRO A 159 -19.08 -22.10 -4.91
CA PRO A 159 -19.26 -22.62 -6.26
C PRO A 159 -18.40 -21.84 -7.27
N PRO A 160 -18.09 -22.44 -8.44
CA PRO A 160 -17.42 -21.76 -9.52
C PRO A 160 -18.11 -20.45 -9.86
N THR A 161 -17.41 -19.34 -9.68
CA THR A 161 -17.95 -18.00 -9.90
C THR A 161 -17.00 -17.23 -10.80
N ARG A 162 -17.50 -16.75 -11.95
CA ARG A 162 -16.73 -15.94 -12.89
C ARG A 162 -16.58 -14.52 -12.37
N VAL A 163 -15.36 -14.01 -12.36
CA VAL A 163 -15.07 -12.60 -12.05
C VAL A 163 -15.54 -11.73 -13.21
N PRO A 164 -16.45 -10.75 -12.98
CA PRO A 164 -16.93 -9.87 -14.04
C PRO A 164 -15.81 -8.99 -14.62
N GLU A 165 -16.02 -8.51 -15.85
CA GLU A 165 -15.18 -7.46 -16.43
C GLU A 165 -15.15 -6.23 -15.53
N GLY A 166 -13.96 -5.68 -15.30
CA GLY A 166 -13.81 -4.53 -14.40
C GLY A 166 -13.53 -4.89 -12.95
N TYR A 167 -13.62 -6.16 -12.57
CA TYR A 167 -13.60 -6.60 -11.17
C TYR A 167 -12.45 -7.56 -10.85
N LEU A 168 -12.21 -7.74 -9.56
CA LEU A 168 -11.21 -8.62 -8.98
C LEU A 168 -11.86 -9.48 -7.89
N PHE A 169 -11.32 -10.67 -7.66
CA PHE A 169 -11.60 -11.47 -6.47
C PHE A 169 -10.40 -11.40 -5.52
N VAL A 170 -10.62 -10.99 -4.28
CA VAL A 170 -9.55 -10.79 -3.29
C VAL A 170 -9.80 -11.59 -2.01
N MET A 171 -8.73 -12.09 -1.40
CA MET A 171 -8.77 -12.84 -0.15
C MET A 171 -7.70 -12.37 0.82
N GLY A 172 -7.94 -12.53 2.12
CA GLY A 172 -6.92 -12.34 3.14
C GLY A 172 -6.04 -13.57 3.29
N ASP A 173 -4.77 -13.37 3.63
CA ASP A 173 -3.84 -14.48 3.90
C ASP A 173 -4.22 -15.21 5.21
N ASN A 174 -4.89 -14.54 6.16
CA ASN A 174 -5.54 -15.20 7.28
C ASN A 174 -6.93 -15.68 6.87
N ARG A 175 -6.97 -16.84 6.19
CA ARG A 175 -8.11 -17.33 5.40
C ARG A 175 -9.38 -17.52 6.21
N ASP A 176 -9.28 -17.89 7.49
CA ASP A 176 -10.46 -18.05 8.36
C ASP A 176 -10.90 -16.77 9.06
N ASN A 177 -10.04 -15.74 9.12
CA ASN A 177 -10.27 -14.49 9.85
C ASN A 177 -10.14 -13.27 8.93
N SER A 178 -10.77 -13.34 7.76
CA SER A 178 -10.73 -12.27 6.76
C SER A 178 -12.10 -11.99 6.18
N ALA A 179 -12.57 -10.76 6.33
CA ALA A 179 -13.72 -10.23 5.62
C ALA A 179 -13.28 -9.76 4.21
N ASP A 180 -13.46 -10.64 3.22
CA ASP A 180 -12.99 -10.48 1.85
C ASP A 180 -14.05 -10.90 0.81
N SER A 181 -13.67 -11.11 -0.45
CA SER A 181 -14.62 -11.28 -1.55
C SER A 181 -15.57 -12.47 -1.39
N ARG A 182 -15.24 -13.44 -0.53
CA ARG A 182 -16.14 -14.55 -0.16
C ARG A 182 -17.41 -14.08 0.55
N PHE A 183 -17.38 -12.90 1.16
CA PHE A 183 -18.47 -12.37 1.98
C PHE A 183 -19.16 -11.15 1.37
N TRP A 184 -18.41 -10.28 0.69
CA TRP A 184 -18.95 -9.04 0.11
C TRP A 184 -18.88 -8.99 -1.43
N GLY A 185 -18.45 -10.07 -2.08
CA GLY A 185 -18.42 -10.19 -3.53
C GLY A 185 -17.19 -9.57 -4.17
N PHE A 186 -17.30 -9.18 -5.43
CA PHE A 186 -16.16 -8.72 -6.22
C PHE A 186 -15.73 -7.28 -5.92
N LEU A 187 -14.44 -7.03 -6.09
CA LEU A 187 -13.85 -5.71 -5.94
C LEU A 187 -13.79 -5.01 -7.30
N ASP A 188 -14.47 -3.87 -7.44
CA ASP A 188 -14.30 -3.00 -8.60
C ASP A 188 -12.84 -2.50 -8.67
N ARG A 189 -12.15 -2.74 -9.80
CA ARG A 189 -10.72 -2.38 -9.96
C ARG A 189 -10.49 -0.88 -9.75
N ARG A 190 -11.50 -0.05 -9.99
CA ARG A 190 -11.42 1.41 -9.80
C ARG A 190 -11.27 1.76 -8.32
N LEU A 191 -11.62 0.88 -7.39
CA LEU A 191 -11.44 1.12 -5.95
C LEU A 191 -10.02 0.84 -5.47
N VAL A 192 -9.18 0.21 -6.31
CA VAL A 192 -7.77 -0.06 -6.00
C VAL A 192 -6.99 1.25 -5.91
N ARG A 193 -6.18 1.38 -4.85
CA ARG A 193 -5.38 2.57 -4.52
C ARG A 193 -3.88 2.35 -4.69
N GLY A 194 -3.41 1.11 -4.59
CA GLY A 194 -2.01 0.81 -4.82
C GLY A 194 -1.63 -0.65 -4.57
N LYS A 195 -0.44 -1.03 -5.02
CA LYS A 195 0.19 -2.32 -4.70
C LYS A 195 1.04 -2.14 -3.44
N ALA A 196 0.93 -3.02 -2.46
CA ALA A 196 1.83 -3.01 -1.31
C ALA A 196 3.26 -3.37 -1.78
N MET A 197 4.27 -2.61 -1.35
CA MET A 197 5.65 -2.79 -1.81
C MET A 197 6.57 -3.31 -0.72
N MET A 198 6.64 -2.59 0.40
CA MET A 198 7.58 -2.88 1.47
C MET A 198 7.06 -2.42 2.82
N ILE A 199 7.51 -3.08 3.87
CA ILE A 199 7.31 -2.65 5.26
C ILE A 199 8.45 -1.69 5.62
N HIS A 200 8.15 -0.41 5.85
CA HIS A 200 9.18 0.58 6.20
C HIS A 200 9.29 0.81 7.72
N TRP A 201 8.25 0.43 8.47
CA TRP A 201 8.26 0.48 9.93
C TRP A 201 7.36 -0.61 10.50
N SER A 202 7.73 -1.18 11.64
CA SER A 202 6.95 -2.24 12.26
C SER A 202 7.02 -2.15 13.77
N TRP A 203 5.86 -2.01 14.40
CA TRP A 203 5.74 -1.72 15.83
C TRP A 203 4.79 -2.67 16.56
N ARG A 204 5.32 -3.40 17.54
CA ARG A 204 4.55 -4.29 18.40
C ARG A 204 3.65 -3.46 19.33
N GLN A 205 2.35 -3.69 19.22
CA GLN A 205 1.38 -3.12 20.14
C GLN A 205 1.53 -3.77 21.53
N ASP A 206 1.51 -2.94 22.57
CA ASP A 206 1.47 -3.41 23.95
C ASP A 206 0.19 -2.83 24.59
N PRO A 207 -0.82 -3.67 24.88
CA PRO A 207 -2.03 -3.24 25.56
C PRO A 207 -1.81 -2.67 26.97
N ARG A 208 -0.67 -3.02 27.61
CA ARG A 208 -0.28 -2.56 28.95
C ARG A 208 0.49 -1.24 28.92
N ALA A 209 0.81 -0.70 27.74
CA ALA A 209 1.48 0.57 27.64
C ALA A 209 0.63 1.69 28.29
N PRO A 210 1.26 2.63 29.02
CA PRO A 210 0.54 3.78 29.57
C PRO A 210 -0.16 4.54 28.44
N LYS A 211 -1.36 5.03 28.71
CA LYS A 211 -2.16 5.81 27.77
C LYS A 211 -2.10 7.28 28.17
N LEU A 212 -2.18 8.15 27.16
CA LEU A 212 -2.38 9.57 27.39
C LEU A 212 -3.72 9.77 28.11
N SER A 213 -3.71 10.53 29.21
CA SER A 213 -4.90 10.84 29.99
C SER A 213 -4.91 12.31 30.31
N ALA A 214 -6.05 12.98 30.07
CA ALA A 214 -6.23 14.39 30.43
C ALA A 214 -6.21 14.62 31.95
N SER A 215 -6.49 13.58 32.75
CA SER A 215 -6.54 13.65 34.21
C SER A 215 -5.22 13.37 34.92
N ASP A 216 -4.19 12.86 34.22
CA ASP A 216 -2.86 12.60 34.79
C ASP A 216 -1.84 13.57 34.17
N PRO A 217 -1.37 14.59 34.91
CA PRO A 217 -0.41 15.57 34.41
C PRO A 217 0.97 14.96 34.10
N LEU A 218 1.26 13.76 34.63
CA LEU A 218 2.49 13.01 34.32
C LEU A 218 2.31 12.00 33.18
N SER A 219 1.12 11.93 32.56
CA SER A 219 0.85 10.95 31.50
C SER A 219 1.78 11.11 30.29
N ILE A 220 2.07 12.33 29.86
CA ILE A 220 2.97 12.58 28.72
C ILE A 220 4.41 12.12 29.02
N PRO A 221 5.09 12.57 30.11
CA PRO A 221 6.41 12.06 30.46
C PRO A 221 6.46 10.54 30.65
N LYS A 222 5.46 9.94 31.32
CA LYS A 222 5.38 8.48 31.51
C LYS A 222 5.31 7.73 30.18
N VAL A 223 4.48 8.19 29.25
CA VAL A 223 4.35 7.59 27.91
C VAL A 223 5.64 7.71 27.11
N ILE A 224 6.29 8.88 27.16
CA ILE A 224 7.58 9.10 26.47
C ILE A 224 8.66 8.19 27.05
N ALA A 225 8.85 8.21 28.37
CA ALA A 225 9.85 7.38 29.05
C ALA A 225 9.63 5.89 28.78
N TYR A 226 8.38 5.42 28.87
CA TYR A 226 8.02 4.04 28.58
C TYR A 226 8.33 3.68 27.12
N ASN A 227 7.95 4.52 26.16
CA ASN A 227 8.18 4.24 24.75
C ASN A 227 9.66 4.27 24.40
N LEU A 228 10.45 5.20 24.95
CA LEU A 228 11.91 5.24 24.75
C LEU A 228 12.59 4.00 25.31
N TRP A 229 12.26 3.61 26.54
CA TRP A 229 12.84 2.43 27.19
C TRP A 229 12.50 1.13 26.45
N ASN A 230 11.27 1.01 25.96
CA ASN A 230 10.81 -0.18 25.26
C ASN A 230 11.03 -0.11 23.74
N PHE A 231 11.52 1.01 23.21
CA PHE A 231 11.66 1.24 21.77
C PHE A 231 12.39 0.08 21.08
N PRO A 232 13.59 -0.36 21.52
CA PRO A 232 14.31 -1.42 20.83
C PRO A 232 13.58 -2.76 20.87
N ARG A 233 12.75 -3.01 21.89
CA ARG A 233 11.98 -4.26 22.05
C ARG A 233 10.65 -4.23 21.29
N ARG A 234 10.10 -3.05 21.05
CA ARG A 234 8.82 -2.86 20.37
C ARG A 234 8.97 -2.79 18.85
N VAL A 235 10.12 -2.34 18.35
CA VAL A 235 10.43 -2.40 16.92
C VAL A 235 10.65 -3.84 16.50
N ARG A 236 9.91 -4.30 15.49
CA ARG A 236 10.17 -5.61 14.85
C ARG A 236 11.23 -5.42 13.78
N TRP A 237 12.49 -5.40 14.20
CA TRP A 237 13.65 -5.16 13.32
C TRP A 237 13.71 -6.09 12.12
N SER A 238 13.30 -7.35 12.30
CA SER A 238 13.28 -8.36 11.23
C SER A 238 12.27 -8.09 10.12
N LYS A 239 11.33 -7.15 10.30
CA LYS A 239 10.34 -6.78 9.28
C LYS A 239 10.71 -5.49 8.54
N LEU A 240 11.75 -4.78 8.98
CA LEU A 240 12.13 -3.50 8.36
C LEU A 240 12.77 -3.74 7.00
N GLY A 241 12.17 -3.17 5.96
CA GLY A 241 12.63 -3.35 4.59
C GLY A 241 12.07 -4.59 3.89
N ASP A 242 11.25 -5.41 4.57
CA ASP A 242 10.65 -6.60 3.98
C ASP A 242 9.83 -6.23 2.75
N ILE A 243 10.15 -6.89 1.63
CA ILE A 243 9.42 -6.74 0.37
C ILE A 243 8.17 -7.60 0.43
N ILE A 244 7.04 -7.01 0.07
CA ILE A 244 5.75 -7.68 0.03
C ILE A 244 5.59 -8.26 -1.38
N HIS A 245 5.60 -9.59 -1.46
CA HIS A 245 5.39 -10.35 -2.70
C HIS A 245 3.89 -10.57 -2.97
#